data_AF-A0A2K0TS85-F1
#
_entry.id   AF-A0A2K0TS85-F1
#
_cell.length_a   1.000
_cell.length_b   1.000
_cell.length_c   1.000
_cell.angle_alpha   90.00
_cell.angle_beta   90.00
_cell.angle_gamma   90.00
#
_symmetry.space_group_name_H-M   'P 1'
#
loop_
_entity.id
_entity.type
_entity.pdbx_description
1 polymer ?
#
loop_
_entity_poly.entity_id
_entity_poly.type
_entity_poly.pdbx_seq_one_letter_code
_entity_poly.pdbx_strand_id
1 'polypeptide(L)' 'MHFIEKNMDQETRLQQVPNFRDVGKTVNQHLGESRRIREGLFYRSGRLDDATAADKNLIRDELEMKTVIDLRTK' A
#
# COMPACT_ATOMS: atom_id res chain seq x y z
N MET A 1 -20.28 14.03 -9.03
CA MET A 1 -18.96 13.54 -8.60
C MET A 1 -19.07 12.05 -8.37
N HIS A 2 -18.80 11.26 -9.41
CA HIS A 2 -18.88 9.80 -9.36
C HIS A 2 -17.49 9.30 -9.00
N PHE A 3 -17.28 8.98 -7.73
CA PHE A 3 -16.06 8.28 -7.32
C PHE A 3 -16.16 6.87 -7.88
N ILE A 4 -15.43 6.60 -8.95
CA ILE A 4 -15.28 5.24 -9.47
C ILE A 4 -14.56 4.47 -8.37
N GLU A 5 -15.26 3.52 -7.73
CA GLU A 5 -14.63 2.49 -6.92
C GLU A 5 -13.73 1.69 -7.86
N LYS A 6 -12.44 2.05 -7.91
CA LYS A 6 -11.41 1.22 -8.51
C LYS A 6 -11.42 -0.08 -7.70
N ASN A 7 -11.86 -1.19 -8.30
CA ASN A 7 -11.81 -2.52 -7.71
C ASN A 7 -10.36 -2.83 -7.32
N MET A 8 -10.00 -2.54 -6.06
CA MET A 8 -8.67 -2.72 -5.47
C MET A 8 -8.52 -4.15 -4.91
N ASP A 9 -9.18 -5.11 -5.55
CA ASP A 9 -9.19 -6.52 -5.16
C ASP A 9 -7.94 -7.26 -5.64
N GLN A 10 -7.19 -6.68 -6.59
CA GLN A 10 -5.85 -7.17 -6.92
C GLN A 10 -4.90 -6.85 -5.77
N GLU A 11 -4.24 -7.87 -5.22
CA GLU A 11 -3.21 -7.69 -4.22
C GLU A 11 -2.07 -6.88 -4.84
N THR A 12 -2.01 -5.58 -4.52
CA THR A 12 -0.93 -4.70 -4.96
C THR A 12 0.38 -5.22 -4.39
N ARG A 13 1.24 -5.77 -5.25
CA ARG A 13 2.57 -6.27 -4.88
C ARG A 13 3.64 -5.45 -5.58
N LEU A 14 4.71 -5.19 -4.85
CA LEU A 14 5.95 -4.66 -5.42
C LEU A 14 6.87 -5.83 -5.79
N GLN A 15 7.62 -5.69 -6.87
CA GLN A 15 8.44 -6.74 -7.45
C GLN A 15 9.66 -7.05 -6.58
N GLN A 16 10.36 -6.02 -6.10
CA GLN A 16 11.62 -6.16 -5.37
C GLN A 16 11.55 -5.65 -3.93
N VAL A 17 10.41 -5.11 -3.52
CA VAL A 17 10.21 -4.63 -2.16
C VAL A 17 9.39 -5.66 -1.37
N PRO A 18 9.98 -6.36 -0.39
CA PRO A 18 9.27 -7.38 0.37
C PRO A 18 8.24 -6.76 1.32
N ASN A 19 7.29 -7.59 1.77
CA ASN A 19 6.33 -7.25 2.83
C ASN A 19 5.45 -6.01 2.55
N PHE A 20 5.32 -5.59 1.28
CA PHE A 20 4.43 -4.52 0.87
C PHE A 20 2.96 -4.93 1.06
N ARG A 21 2.19 -4.16 1.83
CA ARG A 21 0.76 -4.40 2.05
C ARG A 21 0.03 -3.16 2.54
N ASP A 22 -1.27 -3.12 2.24
CA ASP A 22 -2.24 -2.21 2.84
C ASP A 22 -2.54 -2.66 4.29
N VAL A 23 -2.29 -1.77 5.24
CA VAL A 23 -2.53 -2.02 6.67
C VAL A 23 -4.02 -2.06 6.97
N GLY A 24 -4.82 -1.22 6.33
CA GLY A 24 -6.28 -1.22 6.51
C GLY A 24 -6.87 -2.56 6.10
N LYS A 25 -6.46 -3.08 4.93
CA LYS A 25 -6.89 -4.40 4.44
C LYS A 25 -6.48 -5.52 5.41
N THR A 26 -5.23 -5.49 5.87
CA THR A 26 -4.71 -6.48 6.83
C THR A 26 -5.51 -6.49 8.13
N VAL A 27 -5.79 -5.31 8.70
CA VAL A 27 -6.53 -5.17 9.97
C VAL A 27 -7.99 -5.58 9.80
N ASN A 28 -8.65 -5.11 8.75
CA ASN A 28 -10.06 -5.44 8.50
C ASN A 28 -10.25 -6.95 8.26
N GLN A 29 -9.34 -7.61 7.52
CA GLN A 29 -9.36 -9.06 7.34
C GLN A 29 -9.16 -9.82 8.66
N HIS A 30 -8.31 -9.31 9.56
CA HIS A 30 -8.07 -9.93 10.86
C HIS A 30 -9.24 -9.77 11.84
N LEU A 31 -9.94 -8.63 11.79
CA LEU A 31 -11.02 -8.29 12.73
C LEU A 31 -12.42 -8.74 12.27
N GLY A 32 -12.57 -9.18 11.01
CA GLY A 32 -13.83 -9.73 10.50
C GLY A 32 -14.90 -8.68 10.17
N GLU A 33 -16.14 -8.92 10.62
CA GLU A 33 -17.41 -8.36 10.07
C GLU A 33 -17.55 -6.83 10.09
N SER A 34 -16.64 -6.10 10.75
CA SER A 34 -16.68 -4.64 10.76
C SER A 34 -15.36 -4.06 10.27
N ARG A 35 -15.37 -3.44 9.08
CA ARG A 35 -14.25 -2.60 8.61
C ARG A 35 -14.05 -1.45 9.60
N ARG A 36 -12.89 -1.38 10.24
CA ARG A 36 -12.54 -0.36 11.25
C ARG A 36 -11.57 0.68 10.71
N ILE A 37 -10.73 0.27 9.77
CA ILE A 37 -9.67 1.11 9.21
C ILE A 37 -9.95 1.31 7.73
N ARG A 38 -9.73 2.55 7.26
CA ARG A 38 -9.81 2.87 5.84
C ARG A 38 -8.70 2.16 5.06
N GLU A 39 -9.10 1.38 4.07
CA GLU A 39 -8.20 0.75 3.09
C GLU A 39 -7.70 1.79 2.08
N GLY A 40 -6.55 1.53 1.47
CA GLY A 40 -5.91 2.40 0.48
C GLY A 40 -5.22 3.64 1.06
N LEU A 41 -5.08 3.74 2.38
CA LEU A 41 -4.56 4.94 3.04
C LEU A 41 -3.14 4.77 3.60
N PHE A 42 -2.87 3.63 4.23
CA PHE A 42 -1.60 3.40 4.92
C PHE A 42 -1.00 2.07 4.53
N TYR A 43 0.19 2.14 3.95
CA TYR A 43 0.94 0.97 3.48
C TYR A 43 2.19 0.80 4.32
N ARG A 44 2.66 -0.45 4.41
CA ARG A 44 3.98 -0.77 4.97
C ARG A 44 4.73 -1.70 4.05
N SER A 45 6.06 -1.64 4.10
CA SER A 45 6.95 -2.56 3.40
C SER A 45 8.24 -2.81 4.17
N GLY A 46 9.11 -3.65 3.60
CA GLY A 46 10.54 -3.57 3.86
C GLY A 46 11.16 -2.31 3.24
N ARG A 47 12.49 -2.30 3.17
CA ARG A 47 13.27 -1.18 2.61
C ARG A 47 12.92 -0.96 1.13
N LEU A 48 12.93 0.30 0.71
CA LEU A 48 12.63 0.68 -0.68
C LEU A 48 13.88 0.79 -1.57
N ASP A 49 15.06 0.43 -1.05
CA ASP A 49 16.34 0.60 -1.76
C ASP A 49 16.35 -0.14 -3.12
N ASP A 50 15.72 -1.32 -3.17
CA ASP A 50 15.66 -2.18 -4.35
C ASP A 50 14.42 -1.95 -5.23
N ALA A 51 13.61 -0.92 -4.95
CA ALA A 51 12.39 -0.66 -5.71
C ALA A 51 12.68 -0.43 -7.21
N THR A 52 12.04 -1.24 -8.05
CA THR A 52 12.20 -1.14 -9.51
C THR A 52 11.55 0.14 -10.05
N ALA A 53 11.77 0.46 -11.33
CA ALA A 53 11.05 1.55 -12.00
C ALA A 53 9.53 1.31 -12.00
N ALA A 54 9.10 0.06 -12.17
CA ALA A 54 7.70 -0.32 -12.10
C ALA A 54 7.14 -0.14 -10.68
N ASP A 55 7.89 -0.55 -9.64
CA ASP A 55 7.50 -0.35 -8.25
C ASP A 55 7.31 1.14 -7.93
N LYS A 56 8.23 2.00 -8.41
CA LYS A 56 8.16 3.45 -8.22
C LYS A 56 6.95 4.07 -8.94
N ASN A 57 6.65 3.61 -10.16
CA ASN A 57 5.47 4.07 -10.90
C ASN A 57 4.18 3.64 -10.20
N LEU A 58 4.12 2.42 -9.70
CA LEU A 58 2.98 1.94 -8.93
C LEU A 58 2.77 2.80 -7.67
N ILE A 59 3.83 3.04 -6.89
CA ILE A 59 3.75 3.87 -5.67
C ILE A 59 3.30 5.30 -5.99
N ARG A 60 3.85 5.91 -7.04
CA ARG A 60 3.62 7.32 -7.36
C ARG A 60 2.30 7.56 -8.11
N ASP A 61 2.02 6.76 -9.13
CA ASP A 61 0.97 7.05 -10.12
C ASP A 61 -0.28 6.22 -9.86
N GLU A 62 -0.15 4.98 -9.37
CA GLU A 62 -1.30 4.13 -9.11
C GLU A 62 -1.84 4.29 -7.69
N LEU A 63 -0.95 4.36 -6.69
CA LEU A 63 -1.30 4.56 -5.29
C LEU A 63 -1.31 6.03 -4.87
N GLU A 64 -0.81 6.92 -5.74
CA GLU A 64 -0.73 8.37 -5.48
C GLU A 64 -0.07 8.70 -4.13
N MET A 65 0.91 7.89 -3.72
CA MET A 65 1.52 7.98 -2.40
C MET A 65 2.44 9.21 -2.32
N LYS A 66 2.09 10.16 -1.46
CA LYS A 66 2.78 11.45 -1.36
C LYS A 66 3.92 11.47 -0.34
N THR A 67 3.88 10.57 0.63
CA THR A 67 4.77 10.58 1.79
C THR A 67 5.33 9.19 2.04
N VAL A 68 6.65 9.11 2.23
CA VAL A 68 7.34 7.92 2.75
C VAL A 68 7.94 8.30 4.09
N ILE A 69 7.64 7.50 5.12
CA ILE A 69 8.22 7.64 6.45
C ILE A 69 9.32 6.60 6.56
N ASP A 70 10.57 7.04 6.49
CA ASP A 70 11.74 6.18 6.67
C ASP A 70 12.11 6.11 8.16
N LEU A 71 12.00 4.91 8.73
CA LEU A 71 12.24 4.65 10.15
C LEU A 71 13.64 4.09 10.45
N ARG A 72 14.54 4.08 9.46
CA ARG A 72 15.91 3.56 9.65
C ARG A 72 16.73 4.50 10.53
N THR A 73 17.60 3.91 11.37
CA THR A 73 18.64 4.66 12.07
C THR A 73 19.72 5.14 11.09
N LYS A 74 20.38 6.24 11.43
CA LYS A 74 21.57 6.73 10.70
C LYS A 74 22.80 5.93 11.05
#